data_AF-A0A3D3BWV2-F1
#
_entry.id   AF-A0A3D3BWV2-F1
#
_cell.length_a   1.000
_cell.length_b   1.000
_cell.length_c   1.000
_cell.angle_alpha   90.00
_cell.angle_beta   90.00
_cell.angle_gamma   90.00
#
_symmetry.space_group_name_H-M   'P 1'
#
loop_
_entity.id
_entity.type
_entity.pdbx_description
1 polymer ?
#
loop_
_entity_poly.entity_id
_entity_poly.type
_entity_poly.pdbx_seq_one_letter_code
_entity_poly.pdbx_strand_id
1 'polypeptide(L)'
;MIPNAIKSSLLALLVSVSLVSSLLAQTPEIAKLGRSGPYQVAYYTQLPAVPEFGAATLYFPANKGQDFSGVVIAPGYIEQQENISWWGNHLASHGFAVLTIDTNSLQDSPQLRAEALMAGVELLRGENTRMGGTLRGKFHEQQMAVMGHSMGGGGALLAANNNGSELKAAIPLTPWLPDGDFGGVTV
;
A
#
# COMPACT_ATOMS: atom_id res chain seq x y z
N MET A 1 -14.41 79.43 8.20
CA MET A 1 -15.38 78.32 8.07
C MET A 1 -15.51 77.96 6.59
N ILE A 2 -14.73 76.97 6.13
CA ILE A 2 -14.92 76.21 4.87
C ILE A 2 -14.40 74.79 5.18
N PRO A 3 -15.10 73.68 4.86
CA PRO A 3 -14.87 72.37 5.50
C PRO A 3 -13.74 71.56 4.82
N ASN A 4 -13.02 70.79 5.62
CA ASN A 4 -12.08 69.75 5.19
C ASN A 4 -12.81 68.63 4.44
N ALA A 5 -12.46 68.43 3.17
CA ALA A 5 -12.88 67.26 2.39
C ALA A 5 -11.99 66.06 2.76
N ILE A 6 -12.57 65.08 3.45
CA ILE A 6 -11.97 63.78 3.73
C ILE A 6 -11.90 63.00 2.40
N LYS A 7 -10.69 62.76 1.89
CA LYS A 7 -10.46 61.85 0.76
C LYS A 7 -10.62 60.42 1.26
N SER A 8 -11.74 59.78 0.92
CA SER A 8 -11.99 58.36 1.13
C SER A 8 -11.18 57.53 0.12
N SER A 9 -10.10 56.90 0.58
CA SER A 9 -9.35 55.92 -0.21
C SER A 9 -10.11 54.60 -0.23
N LEU A 10 -10.55 54.19 -1.42
CA LEU A 10 -11.22 52.90 -1.66
C LEU A 10 -10.14 51.80 -1.79
N LEU A 11 -10.02 50.94 -0.79
CA LEU A 11 -9.14 49.77 -0.82
C LEU A 11 -9.91 48.61 -1.48
N ALA A 12 -9.58 48.27 -2.73
CA ALA A 12 -10.14 47.11 -3.42
C ALA A 12 -9.41 45.84 -2.94
N LEU A 13 -10.12 44.98 -2.21
CA LEU A 13 -9.62 43.69 -1.76
C LEU A 13 -9.81 42.66 -2.88
N LEU A 14 -8.73 42.34 -3.59
CA LEU A 14 -8.69 41.22 -4.55
C LEU A 14 -8.60 39.91 -3.75
N VAL A 15 -9.74 39.23 -3.59
CA VAL A 15 -9.78 37.85 -3.08
C VAL A 15 -9.42 36.93 -4.23
N SER A 16 -8.18 36.46 -4.26
CA SER A 16 -7.76 35.37 -5.15
C SER A 16 -8.31 34.06 -4.61
N VAL A 17 -9.38 33.55 -5.21
CA VAL A 17 -9.85 32.18 -4.94
C VAL A 17 -8.94 31.22 -5.71
N SER A 18 -7.95 30.66 -5.01
CA SER A 18 -7.19 29.52 -5.51
C SER A 18 -8.06 28.27 -5.42
N LEU A 19 -8.51 27.72 -6.56
CA LEU A 19 -9.09 26.38 -6.62
C LEU A 19 -7.98 25.36 -6.29
N VAL A 20 -7.87 24.99 -5.03
CA VAL A 20 -7.12 23.80 -4.62
C VAL A 20 -7.98 22.61 -5.06
N SER A 21 -7.65 22.02 -6.22
CA SER A 21 -8.20 20.72 -6.61
C SER A 21 -7.54 19.67 -5.75
N SER A 22 -7.99 19.51 -4.51
CA SER A 22 -7.63 18.36 -3.72
C SER A 22 -8.31 17.15 -4.36
N LEU A 23 -7.51 16.28 -4.99
CA LEU A 23 -7.88 14.89 -5.20
C LEU A 23 -7.91 14.23 -3.81
N LEU A 24 -8.86 14.63 -2.96
CA LEU A 24 -9.22 13.84 -1.80
C LEU A 24 -9.73 12.51 -2.35
N ALA A 25 -9.28 11.41 -1.76
CA ALA A 25 -9.87 10.09 -1.98
C ALA A 25 -11.39 10.25 -2.05
N GLN A 26 -12.01 9.82 -3.16
CA GLN A 26 -13.45 10.01 -3.37
C GLN A 26 -14.21 9.51 -2.13
N THR A 27 -15.29 10.19 -1.76
CA THR A 27 -16.18 9.70 -0.71
C THR A 27 -16.52 8.23 -1.01
N PRO A 28 -16.18 7.28 -0.10
CA PRO A 28 -16.30 5.87 -0.41
C PRO A 28 -17.79 5.52 -0.58
N GLU A 29 -18.12 5.09 -1.79
CA GLU A 29 -19.42 4.58 -2.15
C GLU A 29 -19.28 3.09 -2.41
N ILE A 30 -20.14 2.26 -1.82
CA ILE A 30 -20.04 0.78 -1.88
C ILE A 30 -19.90 0.29 -3.33
N ALA A 31 -20.65 0.86 -4.26
CA ALA A 31 -20.62 0.49 -5.67
C ALA A 31 -19.25 0.74 -6.35
N LYS A 32 -18.45 1.67 -5.82
CA LYS A 32 -17.12 2.02 -6.36
C LYS A 32 -16.00 1.14 -5.83
N LEU A 33 -16.17 0.55 -4.65
CA LEU A 33 -15.14 -0.29 -4.02
C LEU A 33 -14.87 -1.58 -4.82
N GLY A 34 -15.86 -2.11 -5.54
CA GLY A 34 -15.68 -3.30 -6.39
C GLY A 34 -15.07 -3.04 -7.78
N ARG A 35 -14.76 -1.78 -8.12
CA ARG A 35 -14.20 -1.37 -9.41
C ARG A 35 -12.79 -0.79 -9.22
N SER A 36 -12.08 -0.55 -10.31
CA SER A 36 -10.85 0.24 -10.28
C SER A 36 -11.13 1.61 -9.67
N GLY A 37 -10.27 2.04 -8.76
CA GLY A 37 -10.30 3.35 -8.15
C GLY A 37 -9.80 4.46 -9.09
N PRO A 38 -9.64 5.69 -8.58
CA PRO A 38 -9.35 6.87 -9.40
C PRO A 38 -7.90 6.94 -9.91
N TYR A 39 -7.00 6.12 -9.37
CA TYR A 39 -5.59 6.15 -9.77
C TYR A 39 -5.34 5.22 -10.96
N GLN A 40 -4.54 5.70 -11.92
CA GLN A 40 -3.94 4.86 -12.95
C GLN A 40 -2.84 4.01 -12.30
N VAL A 41 -2.80 2.72 -12.62
CA VAL A 41 -1.82 1.79 -12.04
C VAL A 41 -0.64 1.62 -12.99
N ALA A 42 0.56 1.75 -12.45
CA ALA A 42 1.78 1.28 -13.08
C ALA A 42 2.37 0.14 -12.25
N TYR A 43 3.24 -0.66 -12.87
CA TYR A 43 3.94 -1.74 -12.19
C TYR A 43 5.35 -1.94 -12.73
N TYR A 44 6.23 -2.53 -11.93
CA TYR A 44 7.52 -3.05 -12.40
C TYR A 44 7.97 -4.25 -11.58
N THR A 45 8.88 -5.04 -12.15
CA THR A 45 9.43 -6.27 -11.56
C THR A 45 10.96 -6.19 -11.33
N GLN A 46 11.64 -5.16 -11.85
CA GLN A 46 13.06 -4.93 -11.56
C GLN A 46 13.20 -4.36 -10.14
N LEU A 47 13.25 -5.27 -9.18
CA LEU A 47 13.41 -5.02 -7.75
C LEU A 47 14.74 -5.61 -7.26
N PRO A 48 15.31 -5.10 -6.15
CA PRO A 48 16.42 -5.78 -5.49
C PRO A 48 16.06 -7.23 -5.15
N ALA A 49 17.03 -8.14 -5.29
CA ALA A 49 16.85 -9.53 -4.87
C ALA A 49 16.71 -9.61 -3.34
N VAL A 50 15.77 -10.42 -2.87
CA VAL A 50 15.48 -10.66 -1.46
C VAL A 50 15.54 -12.16 -1.21
N PRO A 51 16.37 -12.65 -0.27
CA PRO A 51 16.52 -14.09 -0.04
C PRO A 51 15.24 -14.85 0.34
N GLU A 52 14.27 -14.18 0.95
CA GLU A 52 13.07 -14.78 1.53
C GLU A 52 11.97 -15.08 0.50
N PHE A 53 12.07 -14.57 -0.73
CA PHE A 53 11.09 -14.81 -1.79
C PHE A 53 11.71 -14.83 -3.20
N GLY A 54 11.07 -15.56 -4.12
CA GLY A 54 11.66 -15.87 -5.42
C GLY A 54 11.51 -14.76 -6.47
N ALA A 55 10.41 -14.02 -6.44
CA ALA A 55 10.15 -12.89 -7.32
C ALA A 55 9.09 -11.96 -6.72
N ALA A 56 8.95 -10.76 -7.27
CA ALA A 56 7.90 -9.84 -6.89
C ALA A 56 7.49 -8.89 -8.02
N THR A 57 6.25 -8.43 -7.97
CA THR A 57 5.73 -7.35 -8.81
C THR A 57 5.20 -6.24 -7.91
N LEU A 58 5.68 -5.02 -8.14
CA LEU A 58 5.24 -3.84 -7.41
C LEU A 58 4.27 -3.02 -8.26
N TYR A 59 3.01 -2.95 -7.83
CA TYR A 59 1.95 -2.12 -8.39
C TYR A 59 1.82 -0.83 -7.59
N PHE A 60 1.61 0.31 -8.25
CA PHE A 60 1.49 1.59 -7.55
C PHE A 60 0.70 2.63 -8.36
N PRO A 61 0.19 3.68 -7.69
CA PRO A 61 -0.51 4.78 -8.36
C PRO A 61 0.45 5.64 -9.20
N ALA A 62 0.27 5.63 -10.52
CA ALA A 62 1.14 6.31 -11.49
C ALA A 62 0.88 7.81 -11.57
N ASN A 63 -0.38 8.24 -11.42
CA ASN A 63 -0.79 9.64 -11.60
C ASN A 63 -0.92 10.36 -10.25
N LYS A 64 0.05 11.24 -9.94
CA LYS A 64 0.03 12.15 -8.78
C LYS A 64 -0.12 11.50 -7.40
N GLY A 65 0.05 10.19 -7.31
CA GLY A 65 0.01 9.55 -6.03
C GLY A 65 1.33 9.81 -5.28
N GLN A 66 1.18 10.27 -4.04
CA GLN A 66 2.20 10.48 -3.04
C GLN A 66 1.61 9.96 -1.72
N ASP A 67 2.41 9.81 -0.69
CA ASP A 67 1.93 9.46 0.65
C ASP A 67 1.15 8.12 0.70
N PHE A 68 1.61 7.13 -0.05
CA PHE A 68 0.98 5.81 -0.08
C PHE A 68 1.32 4.98 1.16
N SER A 69 0.34 4.23 1.63
CA SER A 69 0.59 3.06 2.49
C SER A 69 0.98 1.85 1.63
N GLY A 70 1.76 0.93 2.21
CA GLY A 70 2.23 -0.27 1.52
C GLY A 70 1.41 -1.51 1.89
N VAL A 71 1.26 -2.43 0.94
CA VAL A 71 0.61 -3.73 1.14
C VAL A 71 1.47 -4.82 0.51
N VAL A 72 1.77 -5.88 1.25
CA VAL A 72 2.49 -7.05 0.71
C VAL A 72 1.55 -8.26 0.73
N ILE A 73 1.52 -9.02 -0.36
CA ILE A 73 0.55 -10.12 -0.56
C ILE A 73 1.28 -11.40 -0.94
N ALA A 74 1.10 -12.44 -0.13
CA ALA A 74 1.61 -13.78 -0.38
C ALA A 74 0.54 -14.72 -0.98
N PRO A 75 0.89 -15.53 -1.99
CA PRO A 75 -0.01 -16.53 -2.56
C PRO A 75 -0.17 -17.74 -1.63
N GLY A 76 -1.05 -18.67 -2.00
CA GLY A 76 -1.26 -19.94 -1.31
C GLY A 76 -0.29 -21.06 -1.70
N TYR A 77 -0.57 -22.26 -1.19
CA TYR A 77 0.10 -23.50 -1.63
C TYR A 77 -0.06 -23.66 -3.14
N ILE A 78 1.01 -24.02 -3.86
CA ILE A 78 1.09 -24.20 -5.33
C ILE A 78 0.75 -22.99 -6.19
N GLU A 79 0.38 -21.86 -5.59
CA GLU A 79 0.06 -20.62 -6.29
C GLU A 79 1.32 -19.77 -6.49
N GLN A 80 1.26 -18.95 -7.54
CA GLN A 80 2.21 -17.89 -7.84
C GLN A 80 1.52 -16.53 -7.74
N GLN A 81 2.29 -15.44 -7.80
CA GLN A 81 1.79 -14.08 -7.72
C GLN A 81 0.77 -13.77 -8.83
N GLU A 82 0.84 -14.41 -10.00
CA GLU A 82 -0.14 -14.22 -11.07
C GLU A 82 -1.56 -14.58 -10.61
N ASN A 83 -1.71 -15.58 -9.74
CA ASN A 83 -3.01 -16.01 -9.20
C ASN A 83 -3.66 -14.93 -8.32
N ILE A 84 -2.85 -14.04 -7.72
CA ILE A 84 -3.29 -12.96 -6.82
C ILE A 84 -3.06 -11.55 -7.41
N SER A 85 -2.52 -11.44 -8.62
CA SER A 85 -2.11 -10.18 -9.28
C SER A 85 -3.23 -9.15 -9.43
N TRP A 86 -4.49 -9.61 -9.45
CA TRP A 86 -5.65 -8.73 -9.50
C TRP A 86 -5.76 -7.85 -8.25
N TRP A 87 -5.31 -8.31 -7.08
CA TRP A 87 -5.22 -7.49 -5.87
C TRP A 87 -4.20 -6.35 -6.04
N GLY A 88 -3.08 -6.64 -6.71
CA GLY A 88 -2.06 -5.65 -7.05
C GLY A 88 -2.65 -4.46 -7.80
N ASN A 89 -3.34 -4.73 -8.91
CA ASN A 89 -4.03 -3.70 -9.68
C ASN A 89 -5.17 -3.03 -8.91
N HIS A 90 -5.99 -3.81 -8.23
CA HIS A 90 -7.17 -3.29 -7.56
C HIS A 90 -6.80 -2.32 -6.44
N LEU A 91 -5.96 -2.74 -5.48
CA LEU A 91 -5.57 -1.91 -4.35
C LEU A 91 -4.71 -0.72 -4.79
N ALA A 92 -3.83 -0.89 -5.79
CA ALA A 92 -3.08 0.23 -6.33
C ALA A 92 -3.98 1.30 -6.98
N SER A 93 -5.07 0.90 -7.64
CA SER A 93 -6.02 1.87 -8.18
C SER A 93 -6.74 2.69 -7.08
N HIS A 94 -6.71 2.23 -5.83
CA HIS A 94 -7.27 2.89 -4.64
C HIS A 94 -6.23 3.60 -3.76
N GLY A 95 -4.97 3.70 -4.20
CA GLY A 95 -3.96 4.54 -3.52
C GLY A 95 -2.97 3.78 -2.64
N PHE A 96 -2.81 2.47 -2.83
CA PHE A 96 -1.78 1.67 -2.14
C PHE A 96 -0.62 1.35 -3.08
N ALA A 97 0.58 1.23 -2.54
CA ALA A 97 1.65 0.53 -3.23
C ALA A 97 1.64 -0.93 -2.80
N VAL A 98 1.51 -1.84 -3.76
CA VAL A 98 1.16 -3.24 -3.53
C VAL A 98 2.24 -4.13 -4.11
N LEU A 99 2.87 -4.92 -3.25
CA LEU A 99 3.87 -5.92 -3.63
C LEU A 99 3.23 -7.31 -3.60
N THR A 100 3.07 -7.94 -4.76
CA THR A 100 2.75 -9.37 -4.82
C THR A 100 4.06 -10.15 -4.93
N ILE A 101 4.21 -11.22 -4.16
CA ILE A 101 5.44 -12.02 -4.13
C ILE A 101 5.21 -13.43 -4.65
N ASP A 102 6.23 -14.03 -5.26
CA ASP A 102 6.36 -15.48 -5.40
C ASP A 102 7.20 -16.01 -4.26
N THR A 103 6.78 -17.10 -3.64
CA THR A 103 7.62 -17.79 -2.64
C THR A 103 8.82 -18.48 -3.31
N ASN A 104 9.85 -18.81 -2.53
CA ASN A 104 11.03 -19.50 -3.04
C ASN A 104 10.70 -20.93 -3.51
N SER A 105 9.78 -21.58 -2.82
CA SER A 105 9.15 -22.82 -3.25
C SER A 105 7.64 -22.67 -3.19
N LEU A 106 6.96 -23.24 -4.19
CA LEU A 106 5.51 -23.32 -4.24
C LEU A 106 4.89 -24.00 -3.00
N GLN A 107 5.68 -24.80 -2.29
CA GLN A 107 5.28 -25.55 -1.10
C GLN A 107 5.79 -24.94 0.21
N ASP A 108 6.34 -23.72 0.17
CA ASP A 108 6.79 -23.03 1.38
C ASP A 108 5.66 -22.95 2.41
N SER A 109 6.03 -23.21 3.66
CA SER A 109 5.09 -23.24 4.79
C SER A 109 4.53 -21.85 5.10
N PRO A 110 3.44 -21.75 5.88
CA PRO A 110 2.98 -20.45 6.37
C PRO A 110 4.06 -19.64 7.10
N GLN A 111 4.98 -20.28 7.82
CA GLN A 111 6.09 -19.61 8.52
C GLN A 111 7.04 -18.93 7.53
N LEU A 112 7.50 -19.65 6.50
CA LEU A 112 8.35 -19.09 5.45
C LEU A 112 7.62 -17.99 4.68
N ARG A 113 6.30 -18.12 4.48
CA ARG A 113 5.47 -17.06 3.88
C ARG A 113 5.37 -15.82 4.77
N ALA A 114 5.35 -15.97 6.10
CA ALA A 114 5.36 -14.84 7.03
C ALA A 114 6.69 -14.07 6.97
N GLU A 115 7.82 -14.79 6.90
CA GLU A 115 9.15 -14.20 6.69
C GLU A 115 9.22 -13.46 5.35
N ALA A 116 8.72 -14.09 4.28
CA ALA A 116 8.64 -13.49 2.95
C ALA A 116 7.78 -12.21 2.91
N LEU A 117 6.64 -12.21 3.63
CA LEU A 117 5.78 -11.03 3.76
C LEU A 117 6.52 -9.87 4.44
N MET A 118 7.20 -10.12 5.56
CA MET A 118 7.94 -9.08 6.27
C MET A 118 9.17 -8.60 5.48
N ALA A 119 9.88 -9.50 4.79
CA ALA A 119 10.96 -9.10 3.89
C ALA A 119 10.45 -8.23 2.74
N GLY A 120 9.26 -8.51 2.22
CA GLY A 120 8.57 -7.65 1.26
C GLY A 120 8.20 -6.28 1.82
N VAL A 121 7.83 -6.21 3.11
CA VAL A 121 7.57 -4.93 3.79
C VAL A 121 8.84 -4.09 3.81
N GLU A 122 9.98 -4.69 4.13
CA GLU A 122 11.26 -3.98 4.12
C GLU A 122 11.74 -3.61 2.74
N LEU A 123 11.45 -4.42 1.73
CA LEU A 123 11.68 -4.03 0.35
C LEU A 123 10.89 -2.76 0.01
N LEU A 124 9.61 -2.67 0.37
CA LEU A 124 8.80 -1.47 0.13
C LEU A 124 9.34 -0.24 0.87
N ARG A 125 9.76 -0.38 2.13
CA ARG A 125 10.43 0.70 2.88
C ARG A 125 11.73 1.13 2.18
N GLY A 126 12.51 0.18 1.69
CA GLY A 126 13.73 0.43 0.91
C GLY A 126 13.46 1.20 -0.39
N GLU A 127 12.38 0.89 -1.10
CA GLU A 127 11.97 1.61 -2.31
C GLU A 127 11.66 3.10 -2.06
N ASN A 128 11.24 3.46 -0.84
CA ASN A 128 11.03 4.85 -0.46
C ASN A 128 12.34 5.67 -0.38
N THR A 129 13.47 4.99 -0.17
CA THR A 129 14.79 5.64 -0.02
C THR A 129 15.72 5.39 -1.21
N ARG A 130 15.39 4.44 -2.10
CA ARG A 130 16.21 4.07 -3.25
C ARG A 130 16.49 5.25 -4.18
N MET A 131 17.78 5.57 -4.35
CA MET A 131 18.20 6.65 -5.24
C MET A 131 17.80 6.37 -6.70
N GLY A 132 17.18 7.36 -7.35
CA GLY A 132 16.66 7.21 -8.71
C GLY A 132 15.41 6.34 -8.83
N GLY A 133 14.87 5.81 -7.73
CA GLY A 133 13.65 5.01 -7.70
C GLY A 133 12.39 5.84 -7.94
N THR A 134 11.44 5.30 -8.71
CA THR A 134 10.15 5.94 -9.03
C THR A 134 9.31 6.28 -7.80
N LEU A 135 9.51 5.54 -6.71
CA LEU A 135 8.72 5.65 -5.48
C LEU A 135 9.44 6.37 -4.34
N ARG A 136 10.63 6.91 -4.59
CA ARG A 136 11.40 7.61 -3.58
C ARG A 136 10.60 8.78 -2.99
N GLY A 137 10.47 8.81 -1.67
CA GLY A 137 9.77 9.84 -0.92
C GLY A 137 8.24 9.86 -1.13
N LYS A 138 7.65 8.75 -1.58
CA LYS A 138 6.20 8.64 -1.83
C LYS A 138 5.47 7.71 -0.86
N PHE A 139 6.17 7.09 0.09
CA PHE A 139 5.55 6.17 1.06
C PHE A 139 5.47 6.76 2.47
N HIS A 140 4.39 6.39 3.16
CA HIS A 140 4.34 6.36 4.60
C HIS A 140 4.99 5.06 5.11
N GLU A 141 6.28 5.09 5.41
CA GLU A 141 7.09 3.90 5.76
C GLU A 141 6.54 3.10 6.96
N GLN A 142 5.77 3.76 7.84
CA GLN A 142 5.18 3.18 9.06
C GLN A 142 3.74 2.67 8.84
N GLN A 143 3.20 2.81 7.63
CA GLN A 143 1.84 2.38 7.28
C GLN A 143 1.91 1.20 6.32
N MET A 144 2.13 0.01 6.89
CA MET A 144 2.31 -1.23 6.15
C MET A 144 1.22 -2.23 6.53
N ALA A 145 0.76 -2.99 5.56
CA ALA A 145 -0.18 -4.08 5.75
C ALA A 145 0.30 -5.35 5.05
N VAL A 146 -0.13 -6.50 5.57
CA VAL A 146 0.12 -7.80 4.95
C VAL A 146 -1.19 -8.48 4.60
N MET A 147 -1.20 -9.21 3.51
CA MET A 147 -2.31 -10.04 3.07
C MET A 147 -1.80 -11.38 2.60
N GLY A 148 -2.68 -12.37 2.52
CA GLY A 148 -2.34 -13.58 1.80
C GLY A 148 -3.51 -14.54 1.67
N HIS A 149 -3.41 -15.43 0.70
CA HIS A 149 -4.41 -16.44 0.41
C HIS A 149 -3.98 -17.82 0.96
N SER A 150 -4.89 -18.59 1.57
CA SER A 150 -4.62 -19.97 1.99
C SER A 150 -3.39 -20.05 2.91
N MET A 151 -2.35 -20.80 2.56
CA MET A 151 -1.08 -20.82 3.32
C MET A 151 -0.44 -19.44 3.45
N GLY A 152 -0.57 -18.56 2.46
CA GLY A 152 -0.17 -17.16 2.54
C GLY A 152 -1.02 -16.36 3.53
N GLY A 153 -2.30 -16.70 3.68
CA GLY A 153 -3.17 -16.12 4.72
C GLY A 153 -2.76 -16.56 6.12
N GLY A 154 -2.33 -17.81 6.29
CA GLY A 154 -1.66 -18.28 7.50
C GLY A 154 -0.37 -17.51 7.78
N GLY A 155 0.43 -17.25 6.73
CA GLY A 155 1.61 -16.40 6.80
C GLY A 155 1.30 -14.96 7.22
N ALA A 156 0.22 -14.37 6.71
CA ALA A 156 -0.22 -13.02 7.11
C ALA A 156 -0.62 -12.95 8.59
N LEU A 157 -1.28 -13.98 9.11
CA LEU A 157 -1.59 -14.07 10.54
C LEU A 157 -0.32 -14.21 11.39
N LEU A 158 0.62 -15.06 10.98
CA LEU A 158 1.91 -15.23 11.67
C LEU A 158 2.74 -13.95 11.65
N ALA A 159 2.78 -13.25 10.51
CA ALA A 159 3.47 -11.97 10.38
C ALA A 159 2.92 -10.94 11.38
N ALA A 160 1.60 -10.83 11.49
CA ALA A 160 0.94 -9.94 12.46
C ALA A 160 1.14 -10.38 13.92
N ASN A 161 1.09 -11.68 14.19
CA ASN A 161 1.32 -12.23 15.52
C ASN A 161 2.74 -11.94 16.02
N ASN A 162 3.73 -12.00 15.13
CA ASN A 162 5.14 -11.86 15.48
C ASN A 162 5.64 -10.40 15.38
N ASN A 163 5.02 -9.57 14.55
CA ASN A 163 5.53 -8.22 14.20
C ASN A 163 4.43 -7.14 14.22
N GLY A 164 3.39 -7.30 15.05
CA GLY A 164 2.20 -6.44 15.01
C GLY A 164 2.49 -4.94 15.13
N SER A 165 3.52 -4.53 15.88
CA SER A 165 3.92 -3.12 15.99
C SER A 165 4.38 -2.48 14.67
N GLU A 166 4.81 -3.29 13.70
CA GLU A 166 5.30 -2.86 12.40
C GLU A 166 4.21 -2.72 11.33
N LEU A 167 3.03 -3.26 11.62
CA LEU A 167 1.91 -3.33 10.70
C LEU A 167 0.78 -2.42 11.14
N LYS A 168 -0.17 -2.16 10.25
CA LYS A 168 -1.42 -1.41 10.50
C LYS A 168 -2.65 -2.20 10.12
N ALA A 169 -2.48 -3.27 9.34
CA ALA A 169 -3.52 -4.22 9.02
C ALA A 169 -2.92 -5.57 8.61
N ALA A 170 -3.68 -6.64 8.86
CA ALA A 170 -3.42 -7.97 8.36
C ALA A 170 -4.72 -8.53 7.79
N ILE A 171 -4.72 -8.98 6.54
CA ILE A 171 -5.92 -9.45 5.82
C ILE A 171 -5.71 -10.89 5.34
N PRO A 172 -6.01 -11.89 6.19
CA PRO A 172 -5.94 -13.29 5.82
C PRO A 172 -7.16 -13.70 4.97
N LEU A 173 -6.93 -14.08 3.72
CA LEU A 173 -7.95 -14.53 2.79
C LEU A 173 -8.03 -16.06 2.82
N THR A 174 -9.15 -16.59 3.29
CA THR A 174 -9.38 -18.04 3.48
C THR A 174 -8.15 -18.76 4.03
N PRO A 175 -7.63 -18.34 5.20
CA PRO A 175 -6.31 -18.72 5.67
C PRO A 175 -6.19 -20.21 6.02
N TRP A 176 -4.99 -20.75 5.83
CA TRP A 176 -4.62 -22.09 6.25
C TRP A 176 -3.40 -22.03 7.17
N LEU A 177 -3.56 -22.48 8.41
CA LEU A 177 -2.49 -22.74 9.37
C LEU A 177 -3.04 -23.68 10.46
N PRO A 178 -2.85 -25.00 10.33
CA PRO A 178 -3.22 -25.95 11.39
C PRO A 178 -2.48 -25.62 12.69
N ASP A 179 -3.18 -25.77 13.80
CA ASP A 179 -2.64 -25.57 15.16
C ASP A 179 -2.01 -24.18 15.41
N GLY A 180 -2.41 -23.18 14.62
CA GLY A 180 -1.96 -21.80 14.79
C GLY A 180 -2.49 -21.17 16.08
N ASP A 181 -1.59 -20.56 16.85
CA ASP A 181 -1.96 -19.66 17.96
C ASP A 181 -1.96 -18.21 17.46
N PHE A 182 -3.11 -17.56 17.57
CA PHE A 182 -3.32 -16.18 17.13
C PHE A 182 -3.63 -15.23 18.29
N GLY A 183 -3.42 -15.68 19.54
CA GLY A 183 -3.66 -14.85 20.73
C GLY A 183 -2.79 -13.59 20.80
N GLY A 184 -1.69 -13.54 20.05
CA GLY A 184 -0.77 -12.40 19.97
C GLY A 184 -0.97 -11.49 18.75
N VAL A 185 -1.95 -11.75 17.88
CA VAL A 185 -2.18 -10.93 16.69
C VAL A 185 -2.54 -9.48 17.08
N THR A 186 -1.72 -8.53 16.62
CA THR A 186 -1.89 -7.09 16.81
C THR A 186 -1.49 -6.32 15.53
N VAL A 187 -2.00 -5.10 15.36
CA VAL A 187 -1.66 -4.14 14.28
C VAL A 187 -1.89 -2.69 14.75
#